data_AF-A0A7U4RRI9-F1
#
_entry.id   AF-A0A7U4RRI9-F1
#
_cell.length_a   1.000
_cell.length_b   1.000
_cell.length_c   1.000
_cell.angle_alpha   90.00
_cell.angle_beta   90.00
_cell.angle_gamma   90.00
#
_symmetry.space_group_name_H-M   'P 1'
#
loop_
_entity.id
_entity.type
_entity.pdbx_description
1 polymer ?
#
loop_
_entity_poly.entity_id
_entity_poly.type
_entity_poly.pdbx_seq_one_letter_code
_entity_poly.pdbx_strand_id
1 'polypeptide(L)'
;MFLAISNKIVPRGYLTNKVTIMETSKLWLTPTELQAEFKISKSSQAKYRMLKKIPFSKIGAKYIRYNRDDIHQWLNEHKVEVAS
;
A
#
# COMPACT_ATOMS: atom_id res chain seq x y z
N MET A 1 -39.64 -5.44 -26.35
CA MET A 1 -38.59 -6.38 -25.91
C MET A 1 -37.25 -5.73 -26.23
N PHE A 2 -36.59 -5.11 -25.26
CA PHE A 2 -35.27 -4.50 -25.44
C PHE A 2 -34.25 -5.32 -24.65
N LEU A 3 -33.23 -5.84 -25.33
CA LEU A 3 -32.07 -6.48 -24.72
C LEU A 3 -31.07 -5.40 -24.31
N ALA A 4 -30.63 -5.43 -23.06
CA ALA A 4 -29.75 -4.46 -22.44
C ALA A 4 -28.33 -4.53 -23.03
N ILE A 5 -27.86 -3.42 -23.60
CA ILE A 5 -26.44 -3.15 -23.79
C ILE A 5 -26.13 -1.82 -23.09
N SER A 6 -25.09 -1.88 -22.25
CA SER A 6 -24.56 -0.88 -21.32
C SER A 6 -24.58 0.55 -21.88
N ASN A 7 -25.34 1.41 -21.22
CA ASN A 7 -25.59 2.78 -21.66
C ASN A 7 -24.64 3.73 -20.93
N LYS A 8 -23.60 4.25 -21.62
CA LYS A 8 -23.11 5.64 -21.50
C LYS A 8 -22.28 5.99 -22.74
N ILE A 9 -22.99 6.35 -23.81
CA ILE A 9 -22.40 7.09 -24.94
C ILE A 9 -22.12 8.51 -24.42
N VAL A 10 -20.84 8.89 -24.30
CA VAL A 10 -20.45 10.25 -23.94
C VAL A 10 -20.38 11.12 -25.20
N PRO A 11 -21.15 12.22 -25.33
CA PRO A 11 -21.15 13.05 -26.53
C PRO A 11 -19.86 13.86 -26.67
N ARG A 12 -19.42 13.99 -27.93
CA ARG A 12 -18.19 14.63 -28.40
C ARG A 12 -18.25 16.15 -28.18
N GLY A 13 -17.91 16.62 -26.98
CA GLY A 13 -17.93 18.06 -26.71
C GLY A 13 -17.76 18.49 -25.26
N TYR A 14 -16.97 17.80 -24.43
CA TYR A 14 -16.64 18.30 -23.10
C TYR A 14 -15.12 18.43 -22.92
N LEU A 15 -14.66 19.67 -22.76
CA LEU A 15 -13.40 19.98 -22.10
C LEU A 15 -13.55 19.57 -20.63
N THR A 16 -13.14 18.36 -20.26
CA THR A 16 -13.20 17.92 -18.87
C THR A 16 -11.82 18.12 -18.24
N ASN A 17 -11.81 18.99 -17.22
CA ASN A 17 -10.66 19.30 -16.38
C ASN A 17 -9.92 18.01 -16.02
N LYS A 18 -8.59 18.04 -16.10
CA LYS A 18 -7.68 16.97 -15.71
C LYS A 18 -8.04 16.51 -14.29
N VAL A 19 -8.92 15.50 -14.18
CA VAL A 19 -9.29 14.90 -12.91
C VAL A 19 -8.04 14.15 -12.48
N THR A 20 -7.20 14.80 -11.67
CA THR A 20 -6.13 14.12 -10.95
C THR A 20 -6.83 13.20 -9.96
N ILE A 21 -6.99 11.93 -10.34
CA ILE A 21 -7.40 10.89 -9.41
C ILE A 21 -6.25 10.81 -8.40
N MET A 22 -6.40 11.49 -7.26
CA MET A 22 -5.50 11.29 -6.13
C MET A 22 -5.83 9.90 -5.62
N GLU A 23 -5.12 8.89 -6.12
CA GLU A 23 -5.17 7.55 -5.57
C GLU A 23 -4.89 7.67 -4.08
N THR A 24 -5.95 7.62 -3.26
CA THR A 24 -5.82 7.60 -1.81
C THR A 24 -5.23 6.26 -1.45
N SER A 25 -3.91 6.18 -1.50
CA SER A 25 -3.20 4.95 -1.21
C SER A 25 -3.52 4.53 0.21
N LYS A 26 -3.87 3.26 0.37
CA LYS A 26 -4.24 2.69 1.67
C LYS A 26 -3.08 2.86 2.66
N LEU A 27 -3.31 3.59 3.75
CA LEU A 27 -2.31 3.86 4.78
C LEU A 27 -1.89 2.59 5.54
N TRP A 28 -2.84 1.68 5.78
CA TRP A 28 -2.63 0.49 6.59
C TRP A 28 -2.53 -0.76 5.74
N LEU A 29 -1.37 -1.41 5.78
CA LEU A 29 -1.04 -2.60 5.02
C LEU A 29 -1.17 -3.85 5.89
N THR A 30 -1.74 -4.90 5.32
CA THR A 30 -1.68 -6.26 5.86
C THR A 30 -0.31 -6.90 5.57
N PRO A 31 0.06 -7.99 6.24
CA PRO A 31 1.30 -8.72 5.92
C PRO A 31 1.41 -9.17 4.46
N THR A 32 0.28 -9.49 3.83
CA THR A 32 0.23 -9.88 2.41
C THR A 32 0.41 -8.67 1.49
N GLU A 33 -0.21 -7.53 1.82
CA GLU A 33 -0.06 -6.28 1.05
C GLU A 33 1.37 -5.74 1.15
N LEU A 34 1.96 -5.72 2.35
CA LEU A 34 3.35 -5.33 2.55
C LEU A 34 4.31 -6.21 1.73
N GLN A 35 4.04 -7.51 1.65
CA GLN A 35 4.82 -8.42 0.81
C GLN A 35 4.64 -8.11 -0.68
N ALA A 36 3.43 -7.79 -1.13
CA ALA A 36 3.17 -7.47 -2.52
C ALA A 36 3.88 -6.18 -2.95
N GLU A 37 3.85 -5.15 -2.10
CA GLU A 37 4.38 -3.81 -2.36
C GLU A 37 5.91 -3.73 -2.15
N PHE A 38 6.41 -4.12 -0.98
CA PHE A 38 7.81 -3.94 -0.60
C PHE A 38 8.66 -5.21 -0.84
N LYS A 39 8.06 -6.29 -1.35
CA LYS A 39 8.71 -7.59 -1.59
C LYS A 39 9.34 -8.22 -0.35
N ILE A 40 8.94 -7.79 0.85
CA ILE A 40 9.38 -8.38 2.12
C ILE A 40 8.51 -9.60 2.41
N SER A 41 9.10 -10.80 2.38
CA SER A 41 8.38 -12.05 2.63
C SER A 41 7.70 -12.08 4.01
N LYS A 42 6.58 -12.81 4.14
CA LYS A 42 5.87 -12.96 5.44
C LYS A 42 6.73 -13.60 6.53
N SER A 43 7.65 -14.49 6.17
CA SER A 43 8.61 -15.10 7.12
C SER A 43 9.64 -14.08 7.59
N SER A 44 10.21 -13.28 6.69
CA SER A 44 11.11 -12.17 7.05
C SER A 44 10.40 -11.15 7.95
N GLN A 45 9.18 -10.77 7.60
CA GLN A 45 8.34 -9.91 8.43
C GLN A 45 8.15 -10.48 9.85
N ALA A 46 7.84 -11.77 9.98
CA ALA A 46 7.69 -12.42 11.29
C ALA A 46 8.99 -12.38 12.10
N LYS A 47 10.12 -12.68 11.46
CA LYS A 47 11.45 -12.58 12.08
C LYS A 47 11.76 -11.16 12.52
N TYR A 48 11.49 -10.15 11.69
CA TYR A 48 11.73 -8.75 12.04
C TYR A 48 10.82 -8.25 13.16
N ARG A 49 9.54 -8.66 13.21
CA ARG A 49 8.65 -8.33 14.33
C ARG A 49 9.15 -8.95 15.64
N MET A 50 9.60 -10.21 15.59
CA MET A 50 10.20 -10.88 16.74
C MET A 50 11.45 -10.15 17.25
N LEU A 51 12.30 -9.71 16.32
CA LEU A 51 13.49 -8.91 16.63
C LEU A 51 13.20 -7.43 16.89
N LYS A 52 11.93 -7.00 16.86
CA LYS A 52 11.49 -5.60 16.98
C LYS A 52 12.21 -4.62 16.02
N LYS A 53 12.60 -5.11 14.84
CA LYS A 53 13.32 -4.31 13.83
C LYS A 53 12.39 -3.56 12.88
N ILE A 54 11.23 -4.12 12.55
CA ILE A 54 10.26 -3.51 11.63
C ILE A 54 9.13 -2.87 12.46
N PRO A 55 8.70 -1.63 12.18
CA PRO A 55 7.56 -1.02 12.85
C PRO A 55 6.28 -1.80 12.51
N PHE A 56 5.46 -2.13 13.52
CA PHE A 56 4.19 -2.83 13.32
C PHE A 56 3.17 -2.42 14.38
N SER A 57 1.90 -2.40 14.00
CA SER A 57 0.77 -2.24 14.91
C SER A 57 0.10 -3.59 15.14
N LYS A 58 -0.05 -3.96 16.41
CA LYS A 58 -0.74 -5.17 16.85
C LYS A 58 -2.08 -4.78 17.48
N ILE A 59 -3.16 -5.21 16.85
CA ILE A 59 -4.53 -4.98 17.34
C ILE A 59 -5.06 -6.32 17.87
N GLY A 60 -5.13 -6.44 19.20
CA GLY A 60 -5.46 -7.70 19.87
C GLY A 60 -4.40 -8.79 19.69
N ALA A 61 -4.80 -10.06 19.79
CA ALA A 61 -3.84 -11.17 19.71
C ALA A 61 -3.41 -11.52 18.27
N LYS A 62 -4.30 -11.34 17.28
CA LYS A 62 -4.17 -11.93 15.94
C LYS A 62 -3.91 -10.92 14.82
N TYR A 63 -4.32 -9.66 14.98
CA TYR A 63 -4.26 -8.70 13.87
C TYR A 63 -2.95 -7.92 13.88
N ILE A 64 -2.21 -8.03 12.78
CA ILE A 64 -1.02 -7.24 12.51
C ILE A 64 -1.26 -6.34 11.30
N ARG A 65 -0.89 -5.07 11.45
CA ARG A 65 -0.94 -4.04 10.41
C ARG A 65 0.36 -3.27 10.39
N TYR A 66 0.67 -2.72 9.23
CA TYR A 66 1.83 -1.87 9.00
C TYR A 66 1.33 -0.52 8.51
N ASN A 67 1.79 0.54 9.13
CA ASN A 67 1.62 1.87 8.55
C ASN A 67 2.64 2.01 7.42
N ARG A 68 2.17 2.42 6.24
CA ARG A 68 3.01 2.62 5.07
C ARG A 68 4.12 3.66 5.33
N ASP A 69 3.80 4.76 6.01
CA ASP A 69 4.76 5.84 6.26
C ASP A 69 5.89 5.38 7.18
N ASP A 70 5.55 4.66 8.25
CA ASP A 70 6.54 4.09 9.19
C ASP A 70 7.48 3.12 8.47
N ILE A 71 6.97 2.32 7.53
CA ILE A 71 7.79 1.39 6.74
C ILE A 71 8.72 2.14 5.80
N HIS A 72 8.26 3.19 5.14
CA HIS A 72 9.12 4.02 4.31
C HIS A 72 10.22 4.70 5.13
N GLN A 73 9.87 5.26 6.28
CA GLN A 73 10.82 5.88 7.20
C GLN A 73 11.85 4.84 7.68
N TRP A 74 11.39 3.67 8.11
CA TRP A 74 12.26 2.57 8.52
C TRP A 74 13.22 2.14 7.40
N LEU A 75 12.74 2.01 6.16
CA LEU A 75 13.58 1.68 5.02
C LEU A 75 14.61 2.78 4.73
N ASN A 76 14.24 4.05 4.89
CA ASN A 76 15.16 5.17 4.70
C ASN A 76 16.25 5.21 5.78
N GLU A 77 15.92 4.94 7.05
CA GLU A 77 16.90 4.86 8.15
C GLU A 77 17.87 3.69 8.00
N HIS A 78 17.41 2.59 7.38
CA HIS A 78 18.23 1.41 7.14
C HIS A 78 18.94 1.43 5.79
N LYS A 79 18.82 2.52 5.01
CA LYS A 79 19.76 2.78 3.90
C LYS A 79 21.11 3.03 4.54
N VAL A 80 21.96 2.02 4.52
CA VAL A 80 23.38 2.18 4.78
C VAL A 80 23.89 3.16 3.71
N GLU A 81 24.14 4.41 4.10
CA GLU A 81 24.97 5.29 3.29
C GLU A 81 26.30 4.55 3.12
N VAL A 82 26.58 4.11 1.90
CA VAL A 82 27.91 3.67 1.54
C VAL A 82 28.75 4.93 1.59
N ALA A 83 29.36 5.20 2.74
CA ALA A 83 30.36 6.25 2.89
C ALA A 83 31.38 6.04 1.76
N SER A 84 31.32 6.95 0.79
CA SER A 84 32.26 7.02 -0.34
C SER A 84 33.46 7.87 0.06
#